data_AF-A0A924ZVZ6-F1
#
_entry.id   AF-A0A924ZVZ6-F1
#
_cell.length_a   1.000
_cell.length_b   1.000
_cell.length_c   1.000
_cell.angle_alpha   90.00
_cell.angle_beta   90.00
_cell.angle_gamma   90.00
#
_symmetry.space_group_name_H-M   'P 1'
#
loop_
_entity.id
_entity.type
_entity.pdbx_description
1 polymer ?
#
loop_
_entity_poly.entity_id
_entity_poly.type
_entity_poly.pdbx_seq_one_letter_code
_entity_poly.pdbx_strand_id
1 'polypeptide(L)'
;MKIGIFGGSFNPPHNGHVNSLVTVQKKMGFDKIHIIPNNQNPLKIPTELPNAEHRIEMSKQAFSTYGPAFYIDDIEIKRGGKSFTIDTVLELRKQYDSKDLYLIVGADNFENFSQWKDWKKILTEVNLVVTTRPGYEIPEAESDFPDYLTSLIGESDFGAVELTTGRSIEFITLDDLDISSSELRKRLRVGRATEKLLPLSVESYIKKHKIYRTSNEKISDYAKFTQYCAQVLFDKKGIAVRAFDLQALGTTTDFTLIGSGTSTRHTASMAENLVMAIKEEFNLLPQGVEGVDEGRWVVVDYGALIIHLFYDFVRQEYRLEELWKAGTELPVKDAQI
;
A
#
# COMPACT_ATOMS: atom_id res chain seq x y z
N MET A 1 17.96 -20.94 15.68
CA MET A 1 18.34 -19.96 14.62
C MET A 1 17.21 -18.94 14.57
N LYS A 2 17.46 -17.67 14.26
CA LYS A 2 16.40 -16.66 14.12
C LYS A 2 16.31 -16.20 12.68
N ILE A 3 15.16 -16.40 12.06
CA ILE A 3 14.89 -16.07 10.66
C ILE A 3 13.75 -15.05 10.58
N GLY A 4 14.06 -13.83 10.13
CA GLY A 4 13.08 -12.78 9.90
C GLY A 4 12.39 -12.92 8.54
N ILE A 5 11.11 -12.56 8.46
CA ILE A 5 10.33 -12.46 7.23
C ILE A 5 9.78 -11.04 7.16
N PHE A 6 10.15 -10.28 6.14
CA PHE A 6 9.69 -8.91 5.94
C PHE A 6 9.16 -8.71 4.53
N GLY A 7 7.84 -8.79 4.41
CA GLY A 7 7.13 -8.63 3.15
C GLY A 7 6.76 -7.18 2.87
N GLY A 8 6.81 -6.77 1.60
CA GLY A 8 6.38 -5.44 1.20
C GLY A 8 6.29 -5.28 -0.31
N SER A 9 5.53 -4.30 -0.77
CA SER A 9 5.50 -3.99 -2.22
C SER A 9 6.76 -3.27 -2.69
N PHE A 10 7.51 -2.64 -1.77
CA PHE A 10 8.74 -1.91 -2.04
C PHE A 10 8.67 -1.06 -3.32
N ASN A 11 7.70 -0.14 -3.34
CA ASN A 11 7.37 0.64 -4.52
C ASN A 11 7.46 2.17 -4.28
N PRO A 12 8.67 2.74 -4.11
CA PRO A 12 9.97 2.08 -3.95
C PRO A 12 10.27 1.70 -2.48
N PRO A 13 11.31 0.87 -2.19
CA PRO A 13 11.85 0.81 -0.84
C PRO A 13 12.41 2.18 -0.43
N HIS A 14 12.40 2.49 0.86
CA HIS A 14 12.73 3.83 1.39
C HIS A 14 13.33 3.75 2.79
N ASN A 15 13.83 4.88 3.30
CA ASN A 15 14.55 4.94 4.57
C ASN A 15 13.69 4.50 5.77
N GLY A 16 12.37 4.69 5.72
CA GLY A 16 11.46 4.09 6.71
C GLY A 16 11.54 2.56 6.79
N HIS A 17 11.56 1.85 5.65
CA HIS A 17 11.73 0.40 5.62
C HIS A 17 13.11 -0.04 6.12
N VAL A 18 14.15 0.69 5.71
CA VAL A 18 15.53 0.43 6.12
C VAL A 18 15.68 0.62 7.63
N ASN A 19 15.17 1.72 8.18
CA ASN A 19 15.19 2.02 9.60
C ASN A 19 14.47 0.94 10.41
N SER A 20 13.29 0.50 9.95
CA SER A 20 12.54 -0.60 10.55
C SER A 20 13.39 -1.86 10.65
N LEU A 21 13.91 -2.35 9.52
CA LEU A 21 14.68 -3.59 9.49
C LEU A 21 16.02 -3.51 10.23
N VAL A 22 16.74 -2.39 10.15
CA VAL A 22 18.01 -2.22 10.86
C VAL A 22 17.79 -2.20 12.37
N THR A 23 16.73 -1.53 12.84
CA THR A 23 16.36 -1.48 14.25
C THR A 23 15.96 -2.86 14.76
N VAL A 24 15.10 -3.54 14.02
CA VAL A 24 14.65 -4.90 14.32
C VAL A 24 15.83 -5.87 14.33
N GLN A 25 16.72 -5.80 13.34
CA GLN A 25 17.92 -6.64 13.29
C GLN A 25 18.82 -6.41 14.51
N LYS A 26 19.04 -5.15 14.91
CA LYS A 26 19.88 -4.80 16.06
C LYS A 26 19.32 -5.34 17.37
N LYS A 27 17.99 -5.32 17.55
CA LYS A 27 17.31 -5.82 18.76
C LYS A 27 17.20 -7.34 18.78
N MET A 28 16.83 -7.95 17.66
CA MET A 28 16.50 -9.38 17.59
C MET A 28 17.70 -10.28 17.31
N GLY A 29 18.70 -9.76 16.59
CA GLY A 29 19.88 -10.50 16.16
C GLY A 29 19.55 -11.66 15.21
N PHE A 30 18.81 -11.42 14.11
CA PHE A 30 18.50 -12.48 13.16
C PHE A 30 19.75 -13.01 12.46
N ASP A 31 19.80 -14.32 12.24
CA ASP A 31 20.81 -14.99 11.42
C ASP A 31 20.59 -14.67 9.93
N LYS A 32 19.32 -14.55 9.53
CA LYS A 32 18.90 -14.13 8.19
C LYS A 32 17.53 -13.45 8.25
N ILE A 33 17.31 -12.43 7.41
CA ILE A 33 16.03 -11.79 7.16
C ILE A 33 15.72 -11.94 5.68
N HIS A 34 14.62 -12.66 5.38
CA HIS A 34 14.03 -12.71 4.05
C HIS A 34 13.23 -11.44 3.81
N ILE A 35 13.75 -10.57 2.95
CA ILE A 35 13.10 -9.35 2.50
C ILE A 35 12.41 -9.69 1.20
N ILE A 36 11.09 -9.69 1.21
CA ILE A 36 10.26 -10.33 0.18
C ILE A 36 9.45 -9.26 -0.56
N PRO A 37 9.91 -8.80 -1.75
CA PRO A 37 9.08 -8.00 -2.62
C PRO A 37 7.87 -8.80 -3.09
N ASN A 38 6.68 -8.33 -2.76
CA ASN A 38 5.45 -9.01 -3.15
C ASN A 38 5.19 -8.89 -4.66
N ASN A 39 4.46 -9.88 -5.21
CA ASN A 39 4.01 -9.83 -6.59
C ASN A 39 2.79 -8.92 -6.72
N GLN A 40 1.74 -9.22 -5.94
CA GLN A 40 0.51 -8.44 -5.85
C GLN A 40 -0.09 -8.57 -4.46
N ASN A 41 -0.23 -7.44 -3.74
CA ASN A 41 -0.87 -7.42 -2.42
C ASN A 41 -2.36 -7.81 -2.56
N PRO A 42 -2.86 -8.82 -1.81
CA PRO A 42 -4.22 -9.30 -1.94
C PRO A 42 -5.30 -8.35 -1.40
N LEU A 43 -4.94 -7.43 -0.50
CA LEU A 43 -5.83 -6.49 0.19
C LEU A 43 -5.88 -5.11 -0.46
N LYS A 44 -4.95 -4.80 -1.38
CA LYS A 44 -4.89 -3.48 -2.02
C LYS A 44 -5.42 -3.54 -3.45
N ILE A 45 -6.08 -2.47 -3.87
CA ILE A 45 -6.40 -2.26 -5.28
C ILE A 45 -5.09 -2.27 -6.09
N PRO A 46 -5.02 -3.03 -7.19
CA PRO A 46 -3.83 -3.05 -8.02
C PRO A 46 -3.49 -1.65 -8.53
N THR A 47 -2.24 -1.25 -8.32
CA THR A 47 -1.68 0.01 -8.83
C THR A 47 -0.59 -0.30 -9.83
N GLU A 48 -0.23 0.69 -10.65
CA GLU A 48 0.92 0.59 -11.52
C GLU A 48 2.20 0.41 -10.67
N LEU A 49 2.85 -0.72 -10.88
CA LEU A 49 4.12 -1.05 -10.24
C LEU A 49 5.22 -1.03 -11.30
N PRO A 50 6.45 -0.60 -10.95
CA PRO A 50 7.62 -0.98 -11.70
C PRO A 50 7.64 -2.50 -11.90
N ASN A 51 8.23 -2.95 -13.01
CA ASN A 51 8.40 -4.37 -13.25
C ASN A 51 9.10 -5.05 -12.04
N ALA A 52 8.88 -6.36 -11.89
CA ALA A 52 9.37 -7.10 -10.74
C ALA A 52 10.90 -6.99 -10.57
N GLU A 53 11.64 -6.98 -11.68
CA GLU A 53 13.10 -6.82 -11.71
C GLU A 53 13.56 -5.50 -11.10
N HIS A 54 12.92 -4.39 -11.43
CA HIS A 54 13.21 -3.09 -10.83
C HIS A 54 12.93 -3.09 -9.34
N ARG A 55 11.84 -3.71 -8.89
CA ARG A 55 11.54 -3.78 -7.45
C ARG A 55 12.57 -4.63 -6.69
N ILE A 56 12.99 -5.77 -7.25
CA ILE A 56 14.05 -6.61 -6.69
C ILE A 56 15.36 -5.81 -6.61
N GLU A 57 15.75 -5.14 -7.69
CA GLU A 57 17.00 -4.39 -7.75
C GLU A 57 17.02 -3.19 -6.81
N MET A 58 15.91 -2.43 -6.73
CA MET A 58 15.78 -1.37 -5.73
C MET A 58 15.85 -1.92 -4.31
N SER A 59 15.25 -3.09 -4.02
CA SER A 59 15.36 -3.73 -2.71
C SER A 59 16.80 -4.15 -2.39
N LYS A 60 17.53 -4.73 -3.34
CA LYS A 60 18.97 -5.04 -3.17
C LYS A 60 19.76 -3.78 -2.82
N GLN A 61 19.54 -2.71 -3.56
CA GLN A 61 20.22 -1.44 -3.33
C GLN A 61 19.84 -0.77 -2.00
N ALA A 62 18.62 -1.01 -1.51
CA ALA A 62 18.16 -0.49 -0.23
C ALA A 62 18.77 -1.26 0.96
N PHE A 63 18.88 -2.59 0.88
CA PHE A 63 19.10 -3.41 2.07
C PHE A 63 20.45 -4.15 2.12
N SER A 64 21.06 -4.50 0.99
CA SER A 64 22.23 -5.39 0.99
C SER A 64 23.48 -4.79 1.64
N THR A 65 23.57 -3.46 1.76
CA THR A 65 24.70 -2.80 2.43
C THR A 65 24.70 -2.96 3.95
N TYR A 66 23.61 -3.43 4.56
CA TYR A 66 23.45 -3.51 6.01
C TYR A 66 23.94 -4.84 6.61
N GLY A 67 24.43 -5.76 5.78
CA GLY A 67 25.13 -6.96 6.23
C GLY A 67 24.56 -8.26 5.64
N PRO A 68 25.24 -9.40 5.89
CA PRO A 68 24.92 -10.68 5.26
C PRO A 68 23.57 -11.27 5.71
N ALA A 69 23.03 -10.81 6.85
CA ALA A 69 21.70 -11.23 7.29
C ALA A 69 20.59 -10.74 6.35
N PHE A 70 20.77 -9.63 5.62
CA PHE A 70 19.74 -9.02 4.77
C PHE A 70 19.70 -9.72 3.41
N TYR A 71 18.73 -10.62 3.22
CA TYR A 71 18.60 -11.44 2.02
C TYR A 71 17.33 -11.05 1.23
N ILE A 72 17.50 -10.61 -0.02
CA ILE A 72 16.36 -10.34 -0.91
C ILE A 72 15.87 -11.66 -1.48
N ASP A 73 14.63 -12.01 -1.16
CA ASP A 73 13.99 -13.25 -1.61
C ASP A 73 12.85 -12.94 -2.59
N ASP A 74 12.96 -13.47 -3.81
CA ASP A 74 12.00 -13.27 -4.90
C ASP A 74 10.91 -14.36 -4.95
N ILE A 75 10.77 -15.14 -3.87
CA ILE A 75 9.84 -16.27 -3.75
C ILE A 75 8.40 -15.94 -4.19
N GLU A 76 7.90 -14.76 -3.83
CA GLU A 76 6.53 -14.35 -4.19
C GLU A 76 6.42 -13.91 -5.65
N ILE A 77 7.43 -13.22 -6.17
CA ILE A 77 7.51 -12.84 -7.58
C ILE A 77 7.56 -14.09 -8.46
N LYS A 78 8.39 -15.08 -8.09
CA LYS A 78 8.49 -16.36 -8.80
C LYS A 78 7.19 -17.17 -8.73
N ARG A 79 6.51 -17.17 -7.58
CA ARG A 79 5.21 -17.83 -7.41
C ARG A 79 4.13 -17.21 -8.29
N GLY A 80 4.18 -15.89 -8.50
CA GLY A 80 3.16 -15.15 -9.24
C GLY A 80 1.82 -15.08 -8.51
N GLY A 81 0.81 -14.50 -9.17
CA GLY A 81 -0.53 -14.32 -8.59
C GLY A 81 -0.57 -13.41 -7.35
N LYS A 82 -1.57 -13.59 -6.50
CA LYS A 82 -1.69 -12.84 -5.24
C LYS A 82 -0.68 -13.36 -4.21
N SER A 83 -0.05 -12.44 -3.50
CA SER A 83 0.91 -12.70 -2.44
C SER A 83 0.22 -12.86 -1.09
N PHE A 84 -0.24 -14.06 -0.75
CA PHE A 84 -0.73 -14.34 0.59
C PHE A 84 0.41 -14.72 1.54
N THR A 85 0.51 -14.04 2.69
CA THR A 85 1.58 -14.27 3.66
C THR A 85 1.62 -15.71 4.16
N ILE A 86 0.47 -16.36 4.38
CA ILE A 86 0.42 -17.77 4.78
C ILE A 86 1.10 -18.69 3.77
N ASP A 87 0.92 -18.45 2.47
CA ASP A 87 1.53 -19.28 1.43
C ASP A 87 3.06 -19.10 1.43
N THR A 88 3.54 -17.88 1.74
CA THR A 88 4.97 -17.56 1.87
C THR A 88 5.59 -18.20 3.12
N VAL A 89 4.89 -18.12 4.26
CA VAL A 89 5.29 -18.77 5.51
C VAL A 89 5.41 -20.28 5.31
N LEU A 90 4.41 -20.92 4.70
CA LEU A 90 4.43 -22.37 4.46
C LEU A 90 5.53 -22.81 3.50
N GLU A 91 5.91 -21.96 2.54
CA GLU A 91 7.05 -22.24 1.66
C GLU A 91 8.38 -22.18 2.42
N LEU A 92 8.58 -21.14 3.25
CA LEU A 92 9.78 -21.01 4.10
C LEU A 92 9.84 -22.11 5.18
N ARG A 93 8.70 -22.61 5.65
CA ARG A 93 8.60 -23.73 6.60
C ARG A 93 9.18 -25.04 6.07
N LYS A 94 9.36 -25.18 4.75
CA LYS A 94 10.07 -26.33 4.16
C LYS A 94 11.57 -26.33 4.47
N GLN A 95 12.12 -25.17 4.86
CA GLN A 95 13.55 -24.96 5.11
C GLN A 95 13.86 -24.63 6.57
N TYR A 96 12.89 -24.06 7.30
CA TYR A 96 13.08 -23.55 8.67
C TYR A 96 11.98 -24.02 9.59
N ASP A 97 12.32 -24.31 10.86
CA ASP A 97 11.34 -24.63 11.90
C ASP A 97 10.45 -23.42 12.23
N SER A 98 9.16 -23.68 12.53
CA SER A 98 8.19 -22.60 12.84
C SER A 98 8.59 -21.76 14.05
N LYS A 99 9.32 -22.34 15.02
CA LYS A 99 9.80 -21.63 16.22
C LYS A 99 10.93 -20.64 15.92
N ASP A 100 11.60 -20.83 14.79
CA ASP A 100 12.75 -20.03 14.34
C ASP A 100 12.32 -18.92 13.36
N LEU A 101 11.05 -18.91 12.91
CA LEU A 101 10.51 -17.93 11.97
C LEU A 101 9.83 -16.76 12.71
N TYR A 102 10.13 -15.54 12.28
CA TYR A 102 9.59 -14.30 12.83
C TYR A 102 9.06 -13.41 11.70
N LEU A 103 7.76 -13.20 11.65
CA LEU A 103 7.13 -12.30 10.69
C LEU A 103 7.13 -10.86 11.23
N ILE A 104 7.81 -9.97 10.53
CA ILE A 104 7.98 -8.57 10.89
C ILE A 104 6.90 -7.74 10.19
N VAL A 105 6.06 -7.05 10.97
CA VAL A 105 4.94 -6.23 10.47
C VAL A 105 4.94 -4.86 11.14
N GLY A 106 4.30 -3.87 10.52
CA GLY A 106 3.97 -2.59 11.16
C GLY A 106 2.69 -2.69 12.00
N ALA A 107 2.52 -1.77 12.95
CA ALA A 107 1.32 -1.65 13.77
C ALA A 107 0.03 -1.54 12.94
N ASP A 108 0.07 -0.84 11.80
CA ASP A 108 -1.03 -0.72 10.85
C ASP A 108 -1.51 -2.07 10.30
N ASN A 109 -0.56 -2.96 10.01
CA ASN A 109 -0.86 -4.32 9.55
C ASN A 109 -1.26 -5.24 10.70
N PHE A 110 -0.76 -4.98 11.91
CA PHE A 110 -1.14 -5.70 13.11
C PHE A 110 -2.61 -5.43 13.48
N GLU A 111 -3.05 -4.18 13.50
CA GLU A 111 -4.45 -3.82 13.75
C GLU A 111 -5.42 -4.49 12.76
N ASN A 112 -5.00 -4.64 11.49
CA ASN A 112 -5.80 -5.23 10.42
C ASN A 112 -5.46 -6.70 10.13
N PHE A 113 -4.71 -7.38 11.01
CA PHE A 113 -4.15 -8.71 10.72
C PHE A 113 -5.24 -9.78 10.52
N SER A 114 -6.40 -9.64 11.16
CA SER A 114 -7.55 -10.53 11.01
C SER A 114 -8.14 -10.60 9.60
N GLN A 115 -7.81 -9.61 8.74
CA GLN A 115 -8.21 -9.60 7.33
C GLN A 115 -7.31 -10.47 6.46
N TRP A 116 -6.15 -10.91 6.97
CA TRP A 116 -5.21 -11.71 6.21
C TRP A 116 -5.73 -13.14 6.03
N LYS A 117 -5.49 -13.72 4.85
CA LYS A 117 -5.85 -15.11 4.55
C LYS A 117 -5.20 -16.04 5.58
N ASP A 118 -6.02 -16.86 6.21
CA ASP A 118 -5.62 -17.85 7.23
C ASP A 118 -4.79 -17.25 8.38
N TRP A 119 -5.10 -16.02 8.82
CA TRP A 119 -4.36 -15.32 9.87
C TRP A 119 -4.14 -16.17 11.14
N LYS A 120 -5.13 -16.96 11.57
CA LYS A 120 -4.99 -17.87 12.73
C LYS A 120 -3.89 -18.89 12.52
N LYS A 121 -3.76 -19.42 11.29
CA LYS A 121 -2.70 -20.37 10.94
C LYS A 121 -1.34 -19.69 10.91
N ILE A 122 -1.26 -18.44 10.47
CA ILE A 122 -0.01 -17.67 10.54
C ILE A 122 0.48 -17.62 12.01
N LEU A 123 -0.41 -17.35 12.96
CA LEU A 123 -0.09 -17.33 14.40
C LEU A 123 0.29 -18.70 15.00
N THR A 124 0.19 -19.80 14.25
CA THR A 124 0.73 -21.12 14.64
C THR A 124 2.07 -21.44 13.98
N GLU A 125 2.43 -20.73 12.90
CA GLU A 125 3.57 -21.08 12.04
C GLU A 125 4.76 -20.13 12.22
N VAL A 126 4.56 -18.94 12.81
CA VAL A 126 5.61 -17.94 13.05
C VAL A 126 5.41 -17.22 14.38
N ASN A 127 6.49 -16.68 14.93
CA ASN A 127 6.42 -15.58 15.90
C ASN A 127 6.16 -14.25 15.15
N LEU A 128 5.64 -13.25 15.84
CA LEU A 128 5.44 -11.90 15.30
C LEU A 128 6.41 -10.91 15.91
N VAL A 129 6.91 -10.00 15.08
CA VAL A 129 7.60 -8.78 15.50
C VAL A 129 6.80 -7.60 14.99
N VAL A 130 6.16 -6.87 15.90
CA VAL A 130 5.33 -5.72 15.58
C VAL A 130 6.14 -4.45 15.77
N THR A 131 6.39 -3.75 14.67
CA THR A 131 7.10 -2.47 14.69
C THR A 131 6.11 -1.32 14.87
N THR A 132 6.39 -0.45 15.83
CA THR A 132 5.52 0.65 16.21
C THR A 132 6.22 2.00 16.05
N ARG A 133 5.44 3.07 15.88
CA ARG A 133 5.95 4.44 15.87
C ARG A 133 6.02 5.00 17.29
N PRO A 134 6.84 6.02 17.58
CA PRO A 134 6.81 6.74 18.84
C PRO A 134 5.39 7.24 19.14
N GLY A 135 4.95 7.05 20.39
CA GLY A 135 3.59 7.40 20.83
C GLY A 135 2.54 6.34 20.57
N TYR A 136 2.88 5.21 19.92
CA TYR A 136 2.03 4.03 19.94
C TYR A 136 2.07 3.38 21.32
N GLU A 137 0.90 3.24 21.95
CA GLU A 137 0.77 2.55 23.24
C GLU A 137 0.91 1.05 23.02
N ILE A 138 1.96 0.46 23.59
CA ILE A 138 2.18 -0.99 23.54
C ILE A 138 1.13 -1.63 24.44
N PRO A 139 0.33 -2.60 23.97
CA PRO A 139 -0.65 -3.29 24.80
C PRO A 139 -0.02 -3.90 26.06
N GLU A 140 -0.57 -3.56 27.24
CA GLU A 140 -0.10 -4.09 28.54
C GLU A 140 -1.11 -5.06 29.16
N ALA A 141 -2.41 -4.82 28.95
CA ALA A 141 -3.50 -5.69 29.38
C ALA A 141 -4.15 -6.45 28.21
N GLU A 142 -4.82 -7.56 28.51
CA GLU A 142 -5.58 -8.35 27.51
C GLU A 142 -6.61 -7.50 26.74
N SER A 143 -7.19 -6.49 27.40
CA SER A 143 -8.15 -5.55 26.80
C SER A 143 -7.55 -4.62 25.76
N ASP A 144 -6.23 -4.45 25.76
CA ASP A 144 -5.54 -3.50 24.90
C ASP A 144 -5.14 -4.16 23.56
N PHE A 145 -5.22 -5.49 23.48
CA PHE A 145 -5.00 -6.23 22.24
C PHE A 145 -6.23 -6.13 21.33
N PRO A 146 -6.04 -6.15 20.00
CA PRO A 146 -7.15 -6.27 19.07
C PRO A 146 -8.04 -7.48 19.42
N ASP A 147 -9.37 -7.30 19.34
CA ASP A 147 -10.38 -8.31 19.71
C ASP A 147 -10.13 -9.72 19.14
N TYR A 148 -9.52 -9.79 17.94
CA TYR A 148 -9.23 -11.05 17.29
C TYR A 148 -8.14 -11.88 18.01
N LEU A 149 -7.33 -11.27 18.88
CA LEU A 149 -6.27 -11.91 19.64
C LEU A 149 -6.67 -12.29 21.06
N THR A 150 -7.71 -11.70 21.64
CA THR A 150 -8.03 -11.84 23.08
C THR A 150 -8.12 -13.31 23.52
N SER A 151 -8.70 -14.20 22.70
CA SER A 151 -8.78 -15.63 23.02
C SER A 151 -7.49 -16.43 22.79
N LEU A 152 -6.45 -15.80 22.26
CA LEU A 152 -5.17 -16.39 21.91
C LEU A 152 -4.03 -15.89 22.80
N ILE A 153 -4.25 -14.87 23.63
CA ILE A 153 -3.25 -14.38 24.58
C ILE A 153 -3.05 -15.43 25.68
N GLY A 154 -1.79 -15.75 25.95
CA GLY A 154 -1.33 -16.56 27.07
C GLY A 154 -0.68 -15.69 28.15
N GLU A 155 0.54 -16.02 28.56
CA GLU A 155 1.29 -15.20 29.53
C GLU A 155 1.94 -13.98 28.83
N SER A 156 1.89 -12.82 29.47
CA SER A 156 2.56 -11.60 29.02
C SER A 156 3.71 -11.22 29.96
N ASP A 157 4.88 -10.90 29.40
CA ASP A 157 6.03 -10.41 30.17
C ASP A 157 6.79 -9.34 29.37
N PHE A 158 7.01 -8.17 29.98
CA PHE A 158 7.83 -7.05 29.50
C PHE A 158 7.97 -6.89 27.96
N GLY A 159 6.86 -6.61 27.24
CA GLY A 159 6.87 -6.27 25.81
C GLY A 159 6.91 -7.46 24.85
N ALA A 160 6.90 -8.69 25.38
CA ALA A 160 6.66 -9.92 24.65
C ALA A 160 5.40 -10.62 25.18
N VAL A 161 4.62 -11.18 24.29
CA VAL A 161 3.35 -11.85 24.60
C VAL A 161 3.41 -13.26 24.07
N GLU A 162 3.26 -14.25 24.93
CA GLU A 162 3.10 -15.63 24.51
C GLU A 162 1.65 -15.87 24.10
N LEU A 163 1.48 -16.56 22.97
CA LEU A 163 0.18 -17.00 22.48
C LEU A 163 -0.08 -18.43 22.93
N THR A 164 -1.35 -18.80 23.06
CA THR A 164 -1.79 -20.18 23.31
C THR A 164 -1.35 -21.18 22.24
N THR A 165 -0.90 -20.69 21.08
CA THR A 165 -0.28 -21.47 20.00
C THR A 165 1.18 -21.86 20.28
N GLY A 166 1.77 -21.38 21.38
CA GLY A 166 3.19 -21.52 21.70
C GLY A 166 4.09 -20.68 20.79
N ARG A 167 3.57 -19.57 20.25
CA ARG A 167 4.29 -18.53 19.49
C ARG A 167 4.33 -17.24 20.31
N SER A 168 5.20 -16.31 19.95
CA SER A 168 5.26 -15.01 20.62
C SER A 168 4.95 -13.83 19.70
N ILE A 169 4.54 -12.71 20.30
CA ILE A 169 4.47 -11.39 19.70
C ILE A 169 5.42 -10.47 20.46
N GLU A 170 6.37 -9.83 19.77
CA GLU A 170 7.30 -8.87 20.36
C GLU A 170 7.11 -7.49 19.74
N PHE A 171 7.00 -6.45 20.58
CA PHE A 171 6.80 -5.07 20.13
C PHE A 171 8.12 -4.29 20.11
N ILE A 172 8.41 -3.67 18.97
CA ILE A 172 9.63 -2.88 18.75
C ILE A 172 9.26 -1.47 18.31
N THR A 173 9.42 -0.50 19.20
CA THR A 173 9.32 0.92 18.83
C THR A 173 10.52 1.33 17.97
N LEU A 174 10.22 2.00 16.86
CA LEU A 174 11.17 2.58 15.93
C LEU A 174 11.45 4.05 16.26
N ASP A 175 12.64 4.52 15.90
CA ASP A 175 12.94 5.96 15.85
C ASP A 175 12.32 6.53 14.56
N ASP A 176 11.30 7.39 14.65
CA ASP A 176 10.43 7.65 13.50
C ASP A 176 11.10 8.37 12.32
N LEU A 177 10.68 7.97 11.13
CA LEU A 177 10.79 8.72 9.90
C LEU A 177 9.45 8.58 9.19
N ASP A 178 8.59 9.59 9.30
CA ASP A 178 7.29 9.58 8.63
C ASP A 178 7.47 9.67 7.11
N ILE A 179 7.54 8.50 6.48
CA ILE A 179 7.81 8.33 5.06
C ILE A 179 6.84 7.30 4.51
N SER A 180 6.10 7.67 3.47
CA SER A 180 5.29 6.73 2.70
C SER A 180 5.80 6.61 1.27
N SER A 181 5.74 5.39 0.74
CA SER A 181 6.05 5.12 -0.67
C SER A 181 5.13 5.91 -1.62
N SER A 182 3.86 6.14 -1.24
CA SER A 182 2.90 6.88 -2.06
C SER A 182 3.29 8.35 -2.22
N GLU A 183 3.71 9.01 -1.14
CA GLU A 183 4.20 10.39 -1.19
C GLU A 183 5.51 10.49 -1.99
N LEU A 184 6.41 9.51 -1.83
CA LEU A 184 7.63 9.42 -2.64
C LEU A 184 7.34 9.33 -4.14
N ARG A 185 6.40 8.47 -4.55
CA ARG A 185 6.00 8.37 -5.97
C ARG A 185 5.43 9.70 -6.48
N LYS A 186 4.59 10.39 -5.70
CA LYS A 186 4.07 11.72 -6.04
C LYS A 186 5.21 12.71 -6.31
N ARG A 187 6.21 12.79 -5.42
CA ARG A 187 7.39 13.67 -5.59
C ARG A 187 8.24 13.33 -6.80
N LEU A 188 8.54 12.04 -6.99
CA LEU A 188 9.37 11.55 -8.10
C LEU A 188 8.75 11.88 -9.46
N ARG A 189 7.43 11.79 -9.59
CA ARG A 189 6.69 12.13 -10.81
C ARG A 189 6.86 13.59 -11.23
N VAL A 190 6.75 14.50 -10.27
CA VAL A 190 6.86 15.95 -10.52
C VAL A 190 8.31 16.46 -10.47
N GLY A 191 9.30 15.55 -10.42
CA GLY A 191 10.72 15.90 -10.36
C GLY A 191 11.12 16.64 -9.06
N ARG A 192 10.31 16.55 -8.00
CA ARG A 192 10.64 17.11 -6.69
C ARG A 192 11.71 16.27 -6.01
N ALA A 193 12.54 16.93 -5.20
CA ALA A 193 13.57 16.27 -4.43
C ALA A 193 13.00 15.23 -3.44
N THR A 194 13.67 14.07 -3.37
CA THR A 194 13.39 12.99 -2.41
C THR A 194 14.53 12.83 -1.40
N GLU A 195 15.31 13.88 -1.22
CA GLU A 195 16.53 13.89 -0.40
C GLU A 195 16.23 13.39 1.01
N LYS A 196 17.07 12.46 1.50
CA LYS A 196 16.96 11.80 2.81
C LYS A 196 15.74 10.90 3.02
N LEU A 197 14.83 10.78 2.05
CA LEU A 197 13.69 9.86 2.15
C LEU A 197 14.01 8.48 1.55
N LEU A 198 14.93 8.42 0.58
CA LEU A 198 15.40 7.19 -0.06
C LEU A 198 16.87 6.93 0.26
N PRO A 199 17.32 5.67 0.20
CA PRO A 199 18.74 5.36 0.04
C PRO A 199 19.26 5.99 -1.25
N LEU A 200 20.46 6.60 -1.21
CA LEU A 200 21.06 7.27 -2.38
C LEU A 200 21.24 6.33 -3.58
N SER A 201 21.52 5.06 -3.32
CA SER A 201 21.60 4.00 -4.33
C SER A 201 20.27 3.85 -5.07
N VAL A 202 19.18 3.66 -4.33
CA VAL A 202 17.81 3.54 -4.87
C VAL A 202 17.41 4.78 -5.67
N GLU A 203 17.68 5.98 -5.14
CA GLU A 203 17.39 7.23 -5.86
C GLU A 203 18.15 7.32 -7.19
N SER A 204 19.44 6.96 -7.18
CA SER A 204 20.28 6.93 -8.38
C SER A 204 19.77 5.94 -9.41
N TYR A 205 19.31 4.77 -8.97
CA TYR A 205 18.71 3.75 -9.82
C TYR A 205 17.40 4.23 -10.45
N ILE A 206 16.50 4.80 -9.65
CA ILE A 206 15.23 5.39 -10.13
C ILE A 206 15.49 6.43 -11.21
N LYS A 207 16.44 7.36 -10.97
CA LYS A 207 16.83 8.39 -11.95
C LYS A 207 17.39 7.79 -13.24
N LYS A 208 18.32 6.83 -13.13
CA LYS A 208 18.97 6.17 -14.28
C LYS A 208 17.96 5.43 -15.16
N HIS A 209 17.03 4.72 -14.55
CA HIS A 209 16.03 3.89 -15.24
C HIS A 209 14.72 4.62 -15.52
N LYS A 210 14.62 5.92 -15.19
CA LYS A 210 13.42 6.76 -15.36
C LYS A 210 12.17 6.15 -14.72
N ILE A 211 12.33 5.42 -13.63
CA ILE A 211 11.22 4.79 -12.91
C ILE A 211 10.35 5.91 -12.30
N TYR A 212 9.03 5.75 -12.37
CA TYR A 212 8.04 6.74 -11.92
C TYR A 212 7.99 8.05 -12.73
N ARG A 213 8.74 8.17 -13.83
CA ARG A 213 8.48 9.27 -14.76
C ARG A 213 7.26 8.93 -15.59
N THR A 214 6.32 9.86 -15.66
CA THR A 214 5.08 9.71 -16.42
C THR A 214 5.41 9.61 -17.91
N SER A 215 5.28 8.42 -18.49
CA SER A 215 5.12 8.25 -19.94
C SER A 215 3.66 7.89 -20.19
N ASN A 216 2.80 8.91 -20.34
CA ASN A 216 1.38 8.73 -20.69
C ASN A 216 1.21 8.31 -22.16
N GLU A 217 1.93 7.27 -22.60
CA GLU A 217 1.85 6.79 -23.98
C GLU A 217 0.57 5.99 -24.25
N LYS A 218 -0.11 5.51 -23.20
CA LYS A 218 -1.30 4.66 -23.32
C LYS A 218 -2.62 5.43 -23.50
N ILE A 219 -2.70 6.68 -23.05
CA ILE A 219 -3.90 7.50 -23.16
C ILE A 219 -3.60 8.66 -24.12
N SER A 220 -4.21 8.62 -25.30
CA SER A 220 -4.03 9.64 -26.34
C SER A 220 -4.98 10.84 -26.20
N ASP A 221 -6.11 10.66 -25.52
CA ASP A 221 -7.14 11.67 -25.33
C ASP A 221 -7.72 11.56 -23.91
N TYR A 222 -7.25 12.43 -23.02
CA TYR A 222 -7.68 12.44 -21.62
C TYR A 222 -9.11 12.96 -21.42
N ALA A 223 -9.66 13.75 -22.35
CA ALA A 223 -11.05 14.17 -22.27
C ALA A 223 -11.99 12.98 -22.49
N LYS A 224 -11.74 12.16 -23.53
CA LYS A 224 -12.48 10.91 -23.77
C LYS A 224 -12.28 9.90 -22.65
N PHE A 225 -11.05 9.77 -22.14
CA PHE A 225 -10.77 8.91 -21.00
C PHE A 225 -11.56 9.33 -19.76
N THR A 226 -11.66 10.63 -19.48
CA THR A 226 -12.47 11.17 -18.38
C THR A 226 -13.96 10.89 -18.57
N GLN A 227 -14.47 11.03 -19.80
CA GLN A 227 -15.87 10.69 -20.11
C GLN A 227 -16.17 9.19 -19.95
N TYR A 228 -15.26 8.31 -20.38
CA TYR A 228 -15.37 6.88 -20.14
C TYR A 228 -15.44 6.58 -18.64
N CYS A 229 -14.53 7.17 -17.85
CA CYS A 229 -14.54 6.99 -16.39
C CYS A 229 -15.88 7.46 -15.78
N ALA A 230 -16.42 8.59 -16.23
CA ALA A 230 -17.71 9.09 -15.77
C ALA A 230 -18.85 8.11 -16.10
N GLN A 231 -18.84 7.51 -17.31
CA GLN A 231 -19.83 6.48 -17.68
C GLN A 231 -19.76 5.25 -16.78
N VAL A 232 -18.55 4.79 -16.44
CA VAL A 232 -18.37 3.67 -15.49
C VAL A 232 -18.95 4.02 -14.11
N LEU A 233 -18.80 5.27 -13.64
CA LEU A 233 -19.43 5.71 -12.39
C LEU A 233 -20.96 5.67 -12.48
N PHE A 234 -21.55 6.14 -13.58
CA PHE A 234 -23.01 6.08 -13.80
C PHE A 234 -23.53 4.64 -13.83
N ASP A 235 -22.83 3.73 -14.51
CA ASP A 235 -23.19 2.31 -14.58
C ASP A 235 -23.18 1.65 -13.19
N LYS A 236 -22.33 2.15 -12.29
CA LYS A 236 -22.26 1.74 -10.89
C LYS A 236 -23.18 2.56 -9.97
N LYS A 237 -24.12 3.33 -10.53
CA LYS A 237 -25.10 4.16 -9.79
C LYS A 237 -24.46 5.25 -8.94
N GLY A 238 -23.30 5.75 -9.37
CA GLY A 238 -22.70 6.97 -8.86
C GLY A 238 -23.59 8.17 -9.14
N ILE A 239 -23.67 9.09 -8.17
CA ILE A 239 -24.51 10.29 -8.26
C ILE A 239 -23.66 11.55 -8.29
N ALA A 240 -24.26 12.65 -8.75
CA ALA A 240 -23.61 13.95 -8.85
C ALA A 240 -22.22 13.88 -9.52
N VAL A 241 -22.12 13.08 -10.60
CA VAL A 241 -20.88 12.90 -11.34
C VAL A 241 -20.59 14.15 -12.16
N ARG A 242 -19.41 14.76 -11.97
CA ARG A 242 -18.98 15.98 -12.64
C ARG A 242 -17.53 15.87 -13.06
N ALA A 243 -17.20 16.35 -14.26
CA ALA A 243 -15.85 16.31 -14.80
C ALA A 243 -15.38 17.70 -15.19
N PHE A 244 -14.09 18.00 -15.00
CA PHE A 244 -13.52 19.31 -15.34
C PHE A 244 -12.19 19.14 -16.06
N ASP A 245 -11.99 19.96 -17.09
CA ASP A 245 -10.70 20.24 -17.72
C ASP A 245 -10.03 21.43 -17.02
N LEU A 246 -8.84 21.17 -16.48
CA LEU A 246 -8.05 22.09 -15.67
C LEU A 246 -6.76 22.54 -16.36
N GLN A 247 -6.51 22.14 -17.62
CA GLN A 247 -5.25 22.45 -18.33
C GLN A 247 -4.95 23.96 -18.36
N ALA A 248 -5.99 24.79 -18.49
CA ALA A 248 -5.86 26.25 -18.50
C ALA A 248 -5.46 26.85 -17.14
N LEU A 249 -5.52 26.08 -16.05
CA LEU A 249 -5.27 26.54 -14.68
C LEU A 249 -3.85 26.27 -14.18
N GLY A 250 -3.03 25.53 -14.95
CA GLY A 250 -1.66 25.18 -14.54
C GLY A 250 -1.59 24.34 -13.26
N THR A 251 -2.63 23.53 -12.99
CA THR A 251 -2.69 22.61 -11.86
C THR A 251 -1.74 21.43 -12.03
N THR A 252 -1.56 20.63 -10.97
CA THR A 252 -0.72 19.42 -11.03
C THR A 252 -1.38 18.25 -11.77
N THR A 253 -2.67 18.37 -12.09
CA THR A 253 -3.44 17.41 -12.91
C THR A 253 -4.21 18.19 -13.96
N ASP A 254 -4.41 17.58 -15.12
CA ASP A 254 -5.04 18.22 -16.28
C ASP A 254 -6.56 18.06 -16.26
N PHE A 255 -7.04 16.97 -15.66
CA PHE A 255 -8.46 16.62 -15.58
C PHE A 255 -8.81 16.15 -14.18
N THR A 256 -10.04 16.43 -13.76
CA THR A 256 -10.60 15.87 -12.54
C THR A 256 -12.02 15.36 -12.77
N LEU A 257 -12.35 14.26 -12.09
CA LEU A 257 -13.67 13.65 -12.09
C LEU A 257 -14.12 13.49 -10.64
N ILE A 258 -15.32 13.96 -10.33
CA ILE A 258 -15.91 13.88 -8.99
C ILE A 258 -17.20 13.08 -9.08
N GLY A 259 -17.37 12.11 -8.20
CA GLY A 259 -18.62 11.34 -8.06
C GLY A 259 -18.96 11.06 -6.61
N SER A 260 -20.23 10.78 -6.33
CA SER A 260 -20.71 10.37 -5.00
C SER A 260 -21.24 8.95 -5.01
N GLY A 261 -20.90 8.19 -3.97
CA GLY A 261 -21.58 6.97 -3.57
C GLY A 261 -22.58 7.24 -2.45
N THR A 262 -23.59 6.39 -2.35
CA THR A 262 -24.68 6.49 -1.33
C THR A 262 -24.28 5.96 0.05
N SER A 263 -23.12 5.32 0.16
CA SER A 263 -22.54 4.84 1.43
C SER A 263 -21.02 4.71 1.27
N THR A 264 -20.30 4.53 2.39
CA THR A 264 -18.84 4.27 2.34
C THR A 264 -18.52 2.99 1.56
N ARG A 265 -19.25 1.91 1.80
CA ARG A 265 -19.11 0.64 1.05
C ARG A 265 -19.38 0.82 -0.44
N HIS A 266 -20.42 1.57 -0.80
CA HIS A 266 -20.71 1.85 -2.20
C HIS A 266 -19.58 2.65 -2.85
N THR A 267 -19.06 3.68 -2.17
CA THR A 267 -17.94 4.50 -2.65
C THR A 267 -16.68 3.66 -2.90
N ALA A 268 -16.30 2.81 -1.94
CA ALA A 268 -15.16 1.90 -2.08
C ALA A 268 -15.38 0.91 -3.25
N SER A 269 -16.56 0.30 -3.34
CA SER A 269 -16.90 -0.62 -4.43
C SER A 269 -16.87 0.07 -5.81
N MET A 270 -17.33 1.33 -5.88
CA MET A 270 -17.31 2.11 -7.13
C MET A 270 -15.86 2.34 -7.60
N ALA A 271 -14.94 2.66 -6.68
CA ALA A 271 -13.52 2.81 -6.98
C ALA A 271 -12.89 1.52 -7.51
N GLU A 272 -13.17 0.38 -6.85
CA GLU A 272 -12.68 -0.94 -7.28
C GLU A 272 -13.18 -1.30 -8.68
N ASN A 273 -14.48 -1.11 -8.93
CA ASN A 273 -15.09 -1.38 -10.23
C ASN A 273 -14.54 -0.47 -11.33
N LEU A 274 -14.29 0.81 -11.02
CA LEU A 274 -13.69 1.76 -11.94
C LEU A 274 -12.29 1.31 -12.37
N VAL A 275 -11.46 0.93 -11.40
CA VAL A 275 -10.09 0.45 -11.70
C VAL A 275 -10.12 -0.84 -12.51
N MET A 276 -11.04 -1.76 -12.21
CA MET A 276 -11.22 -2.99 -13.00
C MET A 276 -11.62 -2.70 -14.44
N ALA A 277 -12.62 -1.83 -14.66
CA ALA A 277 -13.07 -1.46 -16.01
C ALA A 277 -11.96 -0.78 -16.82
N ILE A 278 -11.21 0.15 -16.22
CA ILE A 278 -10.09 0.82 -16.89
C ILE A 278 -8.97 -0.18 -17.23
N LYS A 279 -8.69 -1.15 -16.35
CA LYS A 279 -7.71 -2.20 -16.63
C LYS A 279 -8.14 -3.06 -17.81
N GLU A 280 -9.42 -3.44 -17.89
CA GLU A 280 -9.93 -4.27 -18.98
C GLU A 280 -9.91 -3.53 -20.33
N GLU A 281 -10.35 -2.28 -20.36
CA GLU A 281 -10.46 -1.49 -21.59
C GLU A 281 -9.10 -0.94 -22.07
N PHE A 282 -8.28 -0.42 -21.15
CA PHE A 282 -7.05 0.32 -21.48
C PHE A 282 -5.76 -0.41 -21.09
N ASN A 283 -5.84 -1.58 -20.43
CA ASN A 283 -4.68 -2.25 -19.83
C ASN A 283 -3.82 -1.29 -18.98
N LEU A 284 -4.51 -0.47 -18.18
CA LEU A 284 -3.94 0.59 -17.36
C LEU A 284 -4.40 0.43 -15.91
N LEU A 285 -3.45 0.55 -14.98
CA LEU A 285 -3.71 0.59 -13.54
C LEU A 285 -3.47 2.01 -13.02
N PRO A 286 -4.14 2.44 -11.94
CA PRO A 286 -3.90 3.73 -11.34
C PRO A 286 -2.50 3.81 -10.75
N GLN A 287 -1.90 4.99 -10.76
CA GLN A 287 -0.62 5.29 -10.13
C GLN A 287 -0.70 5.29 -8.59
N GLY A 288 -1.91 5.46 -8.06
CA GLY A 288 -2.20 5.40 -6.63
C GLY A 288 -3.70 5.35 -6.37
N VAL A 289 -4.08 4.69 -5.27
CA VAL A 289 -5.43 4.75 -4.73
C VAL A 289 -5.35 4.96 -3.23
N GLU A 290 -6.11 5.93 -2.70
CA GLU A 290 -6.12 6.31 -1.29
C GLU A 290 -7.56 6.37 -0.76
N GLY A 291 -7.76 6.06 0.53
CA GLY A 291 -9.05 6.20 1.23
C GLY A 291 -10.10 5.10 0.98
N VAL A 292 -9.76 4.04 0.23
CA VAL A 292 -10.67 2.92 -0.10
C VAL A 292 -11.16 2.20 1.15
N ASP A 293 -10.27 1.95 2.12
CA ASP A 293 -10.58 1.18 3.33
C ASP A 293 -11.66 1.85 4.19
N GLU A 294 -11.62 3.19 4.27
CA GLU A 294 -12.65 3.98 4.96
C GLU A 294 -13.89 4.24 4.09
N GLY A 295 -13.70 4.40 2.78
CA GLY A 295 -14.75 4.71 1.81
C GLY A 295 -15.41 6.08 1.97
N ARG A 296 -14.94 6.95 2.89
CA ARG A 296 -15.48 8.31 3.07
C ARG A 296 -15.08 9.24 1.92
N TRP A 297 -13.81 9.19 1.54
CA TRP A 297 -13.26 9.89 0.39
C TRP A 297 -12.17 9.03 -0.23
N VAL A 298 -12.43 8.56 -1.45
CA VAL A 298 -11.51 7.75 -2.22
C VAL A 298 -10.91 8.60 -3.33
N VAL A 299 -9.59 8.54 -3.48
CA VAL A 299 -8.86 9.21 -4.56
C VAL A 299 -8.21 8.15 -5.44
N VAL A 300 -8.51 8.17 -6.74
CA VAL A 300 -7.90 7.30 -7.75
C VAL A 300 -7.06 8.18 -8.69
N ASP A 301 -5.75 7.98 -8.70
CA ASP A 301 -4.77 8.82 -9.40
C ASP A 301 -4.27 8.12 -10.68
N TYR A 302 -4.58 8.68 -11.86
CA TYR A 302 -4.06 8.27 -13.16
C TYR A 302 -3.08 9.30 -13.75
N GLY A 303 -2.54 10.20 -12.92
CA GLY A 303 -1.64 11.28 -13.30
C GLY A 303 -2.40 12.49 -13.83
N ALA A 304 -2.61 12.54 -15.15
CA ALA A 304 -3.30 13.67 -15.79
C ALA A 304 -4.82 13.67 -15.51
N LEU A 305 -5.38 12.57 -15.01
CA LEU A 305 -6.73 12.50 -14.46
C LEU A 305 -6.66 12.08 -12.99
N ILE A 306 -7.22 12.89 -12.09
CA ILE A 306 -7.49 12.50 -10.69
C ILE A 306 -9.00 12.33 -10.50
N ILE A 307 -9.40 11.23 -9.87
CA ILE A 307 -10.81 10.90 -9.65
C ILE A 307 -11.10 10.91 -8.15
N HIS A 308 -12.07 11.72 -7.72
CA HIS A 308 -12.51 11.86 -6.34
C HIS A 308 -13.88 11.23 -6.17
N LEU A 309 -13.97 10.16 -5.39
CA LEU A 309 -15.24 9.51 -5.05
C LEU A 309 -15.55 9.76 -3.57
N PHE A 310 -16.71 10.34 -3.29
CA PHE A 310 -17.13 10.66 -1.94
C PHE A 310 -18.26 9.76 -1.48
N TYR A 311 -18.30 9.45 -0.19
CA TYR A 311 -19.60 9.22 0.43
C TYR A 311 -20.37 10.55 0.43
N ASP A 312 -21.55 10.57 -0.19
CA ASP A 312 -22.28 11.80 -0.51
C ASP A 312 -22.45 12.77 0.67
N PHE A 313 -22.69 12.23 1.88
CA PHE A 313 -22.83 13.04 3.09
C PHE A 313 -21.58 13.85 3.43
N VAL A 314 -20.39 13.32 3.14
CA VAL A 314 -19.10 13.94 3.46
C VAL A 314 -18.64 14.89 2.34
N ARG A 315 -19.15 14.73 1.11
CA ARG A 315 -18.78 15.58 -0.03
C ARG A 315 -18.95 17.08 0.25
N GLN A 316 -20.00 17.43 0.99
CA GLN A 316 -20.30 18.82 1.37
C GLN A 316 -19.29 19.43 2.33
N GLU A 317 -18.50 18.63 3.05
CA GLU A 317 -17.45 19.12 3.93
C GLU A 317 -16.22 19.60 3.13
N TYR A 318 -15.93 18.95 1.99
CA TYR A 318 -14.74 19.23 1.17
C TYR A 318 -14.98 20.26 0.06
N ARG A 319 -16.19 20.30 -0.53
CA ARG A 319 -16.61 21.26 -1.56
C ARG A 319 -15.60 21.46 -2.71
N LEU A 320 -14.97 20.37 -3.18
CA LEU A 320 -13.90 20.43 -4.18
C LEU A 320 -14.36 21.05 -5.50
N GLU A 321 -15.65 20.98 -5.83
CA GLU A 321 -16.22 21.66 -7.00
C GLU A 321 -15.95 23.15 -6.95
N GLU A 322 -15.93 23.77 -5.77
CA GLU A 322 -15.69 25.20 -5.64
C GLU A 322 -14.25 25.59 -5.92
N LEU A 323 -13.31 24.69 -5.60
CA LEU A 323 -11.90 24.85 -5.91
C LEU A 323 -11.67 24.84 -7.43
N TRP A 324 -12.47 24.08 -8.17
CA TRP A 324 -12.31 23.89 -9.62
C TRP A 324 -13.39 24.54 -10.48
N LYS A 325 -14.24 25.41 -9.90
CA LYS A 325 -15.21 26.23 -10.64
C LYS A 325 -14.59 27.08 -11.75
N ALA A 326 -13.29 27.37 -11.66
CA ALA A 326 -12.55 28.10 -12.68
C ALA A 326 -12.16 27.23 -13.90
N GLY A 327 -12.25 25.90 -13.79
CA GLY A 327 -12.01 24.96 -14.87
C GLY A 327 -13.18 24.84 -15.83
N THR A 328 -12.96 24.24 -17.00
CA THR A 328 -14.03 24.03 -17.99
C THR A 328 -14.75 22.72 -17.67
N GLU A 329 -16.04 22.78 -17.38
CA GLU A 329 -16.84 21.56 -17.13
C GLU A 329 -16.99 20.74 -18.42
N LEU A 330 -16.61 19.47 -18.35
CA LEU A 330 -16.73 18.54 -19.46
C LEU A 330 -18.15 17.96 -19.50
N PRO A 331 -18.73 17.78 -20.71
CA PRO A 331 -20.04 17.15 -20.82
C PRO A 331 -19.92 15.67 -20.45
N VAL A 332 -20.46 15.33 -19.27
CA VAL A 332 -20.70 13.97 -18.81
C VAL A 332 -22.19 13.83 -18.50
N LYS A 333 -22.83 12.80 -19.05
CA LYS A 333 -24.25 12.51 -18.84
C LYS A 333 -24.42 11.02 -18.63
N ASP A 334 -25.38 10.67 -17.79
CA ASP A 334 -25.79 9.29 -17.66
C ASP A 334 -26.44 8.85 -18.98
N ALA A 335 -25.82 7.92 -19.70
CA ALA A 335 -26.39 7.38 -20.93
C ALA A 335 -27.74 6.64 -20.71
N GLN A 336 -28.13 6.41 -19.45
CA GLN A 336 -29.39 5.76 -19.06
C GLN A 336 -30.53 6.75 -18.77
N ILE A 337 -30.29 8.08 -18.85
CA ILE A 337 -31.26 9.16 -18.55
C ILE A 337 -31.30 10.19 -19.69
#